data_AF-E6UGF5-F1
#
_entry.id   AF-E6UGF5-F1
#
_cell.length_a   1.000
_cell.length_b   1.000
_cell.length_c   1.000
_cell.angle_alpha   90.00
_cell.angle_beta   90.00
_cell.angle_gamma   90.00
#
_symmetry.space_group_name_H-M   'P 1'
#
loop_
_entity.id
_entity.type
_entity.pdbx_description
1 polymer ?
#
loop_
_entity_poly.entity_id
_entity_poly.type
_entity_poly.pdbx_seq_one_letter_code
_entity_poly.pdbx_strand_id
1 'polypeptide(L)'
;MTDISKKFCAAAAAMALVLSQTSVYAFADNNAQTVPADEIFFNADENTTADEDITESVAATEEEDYAAGDLNNDGKLNITDAAKVAAFIKAKINLNDKALKAADINEDGKINITDLSIMIAEIKGIRVMNWLELLETVSDSSIVAKTTRFSKLPDIVSLRSIVKVDWTAVNGVDGYDVVISGADRSEKYQVKSNSINVNALRWSDDDIINIKVMPYTYYNTETRQGVKSFSDGYEGKLSIKPENVTGLKAKSERNYVKLSWKAAADADVYNVYYTVNGKESFHGQTSELSRQINVPANKDVSFRVLAVNLMGKSYVNADKSATAKVHTLPYYAKAEAVLDKVGWDLHKAFNWCIMPYAYYINGEWLPRDGSPGMEWYADRGFDAHEGNCYVMAACFCEMAKMLGYDAHQISSGTLTSNGFVDHSWVEIKNYNGTGKSYIFDPDFESELGRNGFAISYGDKGTLMYDISGSIKRVIMS
;
A
#
# COMPACT_ATOMS: atom_id res chain seq x y z
N MET A 1 -16.99 53.20 2.53
CA MET A 1 -16.52 51.80 2.53
C MET A 1 -17.74 50.88 2.61
N THR A 2 -17.91 50.00 1.64
CA THR A 2 -18.97 48.98 1.63
C THR A 2 -18.64 47.84 2.61
N ASP A 3 -19.61 47.05 3.06
CA ASP A 3 -19.36 45.95 4.00
C ASP A 3 -18.34 44.92 3.48
N ILE A 4 -18.28 44.77 2.14
CA ILE A 4 -17.28 43.93 1.45
C ILE A 4 -15.85 44.39 1.79
N SER A 5 -15.57 45.70 1.86
CA SER A 5 -14.21 46.19 2.16
C SER A 5 -13.83 45.99 3.62
N LYS A 6 -14.79 46.10 4.56
CA LYS A 6 -14.54 45.82 5.99
C LYS A 6 -14.15 44.36 6.23
N LYS A 7 -14.90 43.43 5.63
CA LYS A 7 -14.61 41.98 5.73
C LYS A 7 -13.28 41.60 5.07
N PHE A 8 -12.91 42.24 3.96
CA PHE A 8 -11.61 42.01 3.32
C PHE A 8 -10.43 42.49 4.20
N CYS A 9 -10.56 43.65 4.85
CA CYS A 9 -9.55 44.15 5.78
C CYS A 9 -9.40 43.27 7.03
N ALA A 10 -10.51 42.78 7.62
CA ALA A 10 -10.46 41.85 8.75
C ALA A 10 -9.74 40.53 8.39
N ALA A 11 -10.06 39.96 7.22
CA ALA A 11 -9.44 38.74 6.73
C ALA A 11 -7.94 38.88 6.40
N ALA A 12 -7.48 40.10 6.05
CA ALA A 12 -6.08 40.44 5.85
C ALA A 12 -5.34 40.67 7.19
N ALA A 13 -5.96 41.35 8.16
CA ALA A 13 -5.37 41.58 9.47
C ALA A 13 -5.19 40.26 10.27
N ALA A 14 -6.19 39.37 10.22
CA ALA A 14 -6.07 38.01 10.77
C ALA A 14 -5.00 37.15 10.06
N MET A 15 -4.52 37.54 8.88
CA MET A 15 -3.44 36.86 8.16
C MET A 15 -2.06 37.13 8.79
N ALA A 16 -1.89 38.26 9.49
CA ALA A 16 -0.65 38.58 10.21
C ALA A 16 -0.39 37.63 11.40
N LEU A 17 -1.44 37.12 12.05
CA LEU A 17 -1.37 36.13 13.13
C LEU A 17 -0.91 34.73 12.68
N VAL A 18 -1.00 34.41 11.37
CA VAL A 18 -0.55 33.12 10.84
C VAL A 18 0.96 33.14 10.55
N LEU A 19 1.50 34.30 10.16
CA LEU A 19 2.91 34.46 9.80
C LEU A 19 3.85 34.56 11.01
N SER A 20 3.35 34.90 12.20
CA SER A 20 4.17 35.06 13.42
C SER A 20 4.63 33.76 14.08
N GLN A 21 4.18 32.58 13.62
CA GLN A 21 4.59 31.27 14.17
C GLN A 21 5.05 30.22 13.13
N THR A 22 5.14 30.56 11.85
CA THR A 22 5.55 29.59 10.79
C THR A 22 6.58 30.10 9.77
N SER A 23 7.15 31.30 9.92
CA SER A 23 8.26 31.77 9.06
C SER A 23 9.65 31.24 9.49
N VAL A 24 9.71 29.98 9.93
CA VAL A 24 10.95 29.19 10.01
C VAL A 24 10.71 27.96 9.13
N TYR A 25 11.61 27.72 8.17
CA TYR A 25 11.51 26.69 7.11
C TYR A 25 10.47 26.93 6.00
N ALA A 26 10.82 27.74 4.98
CA ALA A 26 10.49 27.49 3.55
C ALA A 26 10.98 28.59 2.57
N PHE A 27 12.26 28.94 2.58
CA PHE A 27 12.95 29.51 1.41
C PHE A 27 14.41 29.03 1.39
N ALA A 28 14.57 27.73 1.22
CA ALA A 28 15.85 27.09 0.89
C ALA A 28 15.62 26.25 -0.37
N ASP A 29 16.59 26.30 -1.30
CA ASP A 29 16.68 25.52 -2.55
C ASP A 29 15.50 25.62 -3.53
N ASN A 30 15.59 26.35 -4.65
CA ASN A 30 16.62 26.24 -5.71
C ASN A 30 16.42 27.39 -6.74
N ASN A 31 17.37 27.81 -7.58
CA ASN A 31 18.85 27.72 -7.65
C ASN A 31 19.31 28.67 -8.79
N ALA A 32 20.60 28.94 -8.92
CA ALA A 32 21.29 29.77 -9.94
C ALA A 32 20.98 31.28 -9.84
N GLN A 33 21.97 32.17 -9.65
CA GLN A 33 23.31 32.13 -10.23
C GLN A 33 24.33 32.90 -9.35
N THR A 34 25.55 32.39 -9.26
CA THR A 34 26.69 33.07 -8.63
C THR A 34 27.17 34.25 -9.46
N VAL A 35 27.30 35.43 -8.86
CA VAL A 35 28.18 36.52 -9.32
C VAL A 35 28.96 37.01 -8.10
N PRO A 36 30.29 37.28 -8.18
CA PRO A 36 31.12 37.45 -6.98
C PRO A 36 30.83 38.75 -6.23
N ALA A 37 31.23 38.77 -4.96
CA ALA A 37 31.40 40.03 -4.23
C ALA A 37 32.59 40.80 -4.82
N ASP A 38 32.36 42.04 -5.24
CA ASP A 38 33.31 43.15 -5.15
C ASP A 38 32.59 44.48 -5.49
N GLU A 39 32.84 45.50 -4.67
CA GLU A 39 32.41 46.92 -4.80
C GLU A 39 30.86 47.16 -4.74
N ILE A 40 30.30 48.29 -4.25
CA ILE A 40 30.79 49.68 -4.13
C ILE A 40 30.37 50.32 -2.78
N PHE A 41 31.38 50.74 -2.01
CA PHE A 41 31.47 51.93 -1.13
C PHE A 41 30.38 52.29 -0.09
N PHE A 42 30.75 52.07 1.17
CA PHE A 42 30.60 53.11 2.20
C PHE A 42 31.50 54.30 1.85
N ASN A 43 31.01 55.53 2.09
CA ASN A 43 31.88 56.65 2.45
C ASN A 43 31.38 57.18 3.80
N ALA A 44 32.03 56.73 4.88
CA ALA A 44 32.10 57.49 6.11
C ALA A 44 33.33 58.39 5.98
N ASP A 45 33.15 59.69 6.15
CA ASP A 45 34.29 60.62 6.17
C ASP A 45 35.00 60.57 7.53
N GLU A 46 36.29 60.85 7.52
CA GLU A 46 37.23 60.73 8.66
C GLU A 46 36.92 61.82 9.73
N ASN A 47 37.48 61.96 10.94
CA ASN A 47 38.69 61.48 11.66
C ASN A 47 38.50 61.93 13.15
N THR A 48 39.17 61.48 14.24
CA THR A 48 40.35 60.60 14.45
C THR A 48 40.28 59.99 15.88
N THR A 49 41.14 59.01 16.16
CA THR A 49 41.65 58.47 17.45
C THR A 49 41.55 59.32 18.73
N ALA A 50 41.12 58.70 19.86
CA ALA A 50 41.98 58.35 21.01
C ALA A 50 41.17 57.67 22.14
N ASP A 51 41.63 56.51 22.62
CA ASP A 51 41.32 56.05 23.98
C ASP A 51 42.25 56.79 24.96
N GLU A 52 41.72 57.39 26.03
CA GLU A 52 42.14 57.08 27.40
C GLU A 52 41.33 57.85 28.48
N ASP A 53 40.86 57.04 29.43
CA ASP A 53 40.67 57.28 30.86
C ASP A 53 39.66 58.32 31.44
N ILE A 54 39.14 57.88 32.57
CA ILE A 54 38.08 58.38 33.43
C ILE A 54 38.41 59.76 34.03
N THR A 55 37.42 60.65 34.10
CA THR A 55 37.20 61.45 35.32
C THR A 55 35.76 61.95 35.44
N GLU A 56 35.17 61.71 36.60
CA GLU A 56 33.79 62.02 36.95
C GLU A 56 33.67 63.50 37.41
N SER A 57 32.72 64.26 36.86
CA SER A 57 32.22 65.47 37.53
C SER A 57 30.78 65.77 37.15
N VAL A 58 29.96 66.07 38.17
CA VAL A 58 28.49 66.08 38.10
C VAL A 58 27.96 67.45 37.70
N ALA A 59 27.09 67.49 36.70
CA ALA A 59 26.15 68.58 36.48
C ALA A 59 24.78 67.99 36.12
N ALA A 60 23.87 67.96 37.10
CA ALA A 60 22.52 67.47 36.88
C ALA A 60 21.77 68.37 35.90
N THR A 61 21.38 67.80 34.77
CA THR A 61 20.29 68.29 33.93
C THR A 61 19.18 67.24 34.00
N GLU A 62 17.92 67.68 34.08
CA GLU A 62 16.78 66.77 34.01
C GLU A 62 16.76 66.18 32.61
N GLU A 63 17.28 64.95 32.48
CA GLU A 63 17.28 64.25 31.20
C GLU A 63 15.86 63.80 30.85
N GLU A 64 15.20 64.56 29.99
CA GLU A 64 13.90 64.17 29.43
C GLU A 64 14.00 62.77 28.79
N ASP A 65 13.03 61.90 29.12
CA ASP A 65 12.82 60.63 28.41
C ASP A 65 12.46 60.94 26.94
N TYR A 66 12.93 60.10 26.02
CA TYR A 66 12.63 60.28 24.59
C TYR A 66 11.12 60.19 24.34
N ALA A 67 10.60 61.03 23.44
CA ALA A 67 9.19 60.97 23.04
C ALA A 67 8.86 59.61 22.39
N ALA A 68 7.64 59.12 22.57
CA ALA A 68 7.23 57.83 22.02
C ALA A 68 7.43 57.76 20.49
N GLY A 69 8.20 56.77 20.04
CA GLY A 69 8.63 56.57 18.66
C GLY A 69 9.85 57.39 18.21
N ASP A 70 10.29 58.42 18.94
CA ASP A 70 11.50 59.19 18.62
C ASP A 70 12.72 58.48 19.21
N LEU A 71 13.51 57.82 18.35
CA LEU A 71 14.66 57.00 18.76
C LEU A 71 15.99 57.75 18.60
N ASN A 72 16.00 58.99 18.11
CA ASN A 72 17.20 59.81 17.97
C ASN A 72 17.16 61.11 18.78
N ASN A 73 16.02 61.42 19.39
CA ASN A 73 15.72 62.64 20.12
C ASN A 73 15.89 63.92 19.26
N ASP A 74 15.56 63.84 17.97
CA ASP A 74 15.56 64.98 17.04
C ASP A 74 14.25 65.79 17.07
N GLY A 75 13.26 65.33 17.86
CA GLY A 75 11.96 65.93 18.05
C GLY A 75 10.95 65.57 16.95
N LYS A 76 11.24 64.60 16.08
CA LYS A 76 10.39 64.23 14.95
C LYS A 76 10.33 62.72 14.74
N LEU A 77 9.17 62.13 15.03
CA LEU A 77 8.86 60.77 14.62
C LEU A 77 8.96 60.59 13.10
N ASN A 78 9.98 59.88 12.61
CA ASN A 78 10.23 59.77 11.16
C ASN A 78 10.85 58.42 10.72
N ILE A 79 11.15 58.30 9.42
CA ILE A 79 11.67 57.05 8.82
C ILE A 79 13.02 56.62 9.39
N THR A 80 13.79 57.56 9.96
CA THR A 80 15.07 57.31 10.65
C THR A 80 14.85 56.44 11.88
N ASP A 81 13.79 56.70 12.65
CA ASP A 81 13.41 55.94 13.83
C ASP A 81 12.89 54.55 13.45
N ALA A 82 12.08 54.48 12.39
CA ALA A 82 11.65 53.20 11.79
C ALA A 82 12.83 52.34 11.33
N ALA A 83 13.88 52.95 10.78
CA ALA A 83 15.11 52.23 10.44
C ALA A 83 15.83 51.71 11.70
N LYS A 84 15.88 52.49 12.79
CA LYS A 84 16.45 52.05 14.08
C LYS A 84 15.68 50.89 14.71
N VAL A 85 14.35 50.99 14.84
CA VAL A 85 13.52 49.88 15.37
C VAL A 85 13.67 48.63 14.50
N ALA A 86 13.63 48.77 13.17
CA ALA A 86 13.83 47.64 12.25
C ALA A 86 15.23 47.01 12.34
N ALA A 87 16.28 47.81 12.61
CA ALA A 87 17.63 47.32 12.82
C ALA A 87 17.79 46.61 14.17
N PHE A 88 17.14 47.12 15.23
CA PHE A 88 17.11 46.49 16.55
C PHE A 88 16.40 45.13 16.53
N ILE A 89 15.21 45.04 15.92
CA ILE A 89 14.47 43.78 15.72
C ILE A 89 15.30 42.74 14.95
N LYS A 90 16.17 43.18 14.03
CA LYS A 90 17.10 42.33 13.27
C LYS A 90 18.43 42.04 13.99
N ALA A 91 18.56 42.43 15.26
CA ALA A 91 19.77 42.34 16.07
C ALA A 91 21.01 42.93 15.36
N LYS A 92 20.84 44.05 14.64
CA LYS A 92 21.91 44.77 13.93
C LYS A 92 22.46 45.98 14.71
N ILE A 93 21.67 46.50 15.65
CA ILE A 93 22.09 47.55 16.58
C ILE A 93 21.56 47.22 17.98
N ASN A 94 22.19 47.78 19.01
CA ASN A 94 21.61 47.88 20.34
C ASN A 94 21.09 49.32 20.54
N LEU A 95 19.94 49.46 21.20
CA LEU A 95 19.38 50.75 21.59
C LEU A 95 19.78 51.06 23.04
N ASN A 96 19.85 52.34 23.40
CA ASN A 96 20.02 52.78 24.79
C ASN A 96 18.67 52.70 25.54
N ASP A 97 18.69 52.77 26.87
CA ASP A 97 17.48 52.56 27.69
C ASP A 97 16.32 53.52 27.36
N LYS A 98 16.61 54.76 26.93
CA LYS A 98 15.59 55.73 26.51
C LYS A 98 14.97 55.36 25.16
N ALA A 99 15.81 55.01 24.19
CA ALA A 99 15.37 54.54 22.87
C ALA A 99 14.68 53.16 22.96
N LEU A 100 14.99 52.33 23.95
CA LEU A 100 14.24 51.11 24.25
C LEU A 100 12.81 51.42 24.71
N LYS A 101 12.63 52.34 25.69
CA LYS A 101 11.30 52.82 26.10
C LYS A 101 10.52 53.43 24.92
N ALA A 102 11.15 54.35 24.18
CA ALA A 102 10.49 55.03 23.06
C ALA A 102 10.13 54.09 21.90
N ALA A 103 10.79 52.93 21.78
CA ALA A 103 10.49 51.94 20.75
C ALA A 103 9.33 50.98 21.09
N ASP A 104 8.88 50.94 22.35
CA ASP A 104 7.75 50.12 22.84
C ASP A 104 6.44 50.93 22.78
N ILE A 105 6.00 51.23 21.55
CA ILE A 105 4.94 52.23 21.28
C ILE A 105 3.56 51.70 21.69
N ASN A 106 3.38 50.38 21.77
CA ASN A 106 2.16 49.79 22.30
C ASN A 106 2.19 49.53 23.83
N GLU A 107 3.30 49.86 24.49
CA GLU A 107 3.56 49.65 25.93
C GLU A 107 3.37 48.16 26.37
N ASP A 108 3.64 47.19 25.48
CA ASP A 108 3.50 45.75 25.79
C ASP A 108 4.74 45.12 26.46
N GLY A 109 5.83 45.90 26.57
CA GLY A 109 7.10 45.50 27.16
C GLY A 109 8.04 44.78 26.17
N LYS A 110 7.72 44.75 24.87
CA LYS A 110 8.51 44.04 23.85
C LYS A 110 8.54 44.77 22.52
N ILE A 111 9.64 45.45 22.24
CA ILE A 111 9.91 46.06 20.92
C ILE A 111 9.91 44.99 19.82
N ASN A 112 8.87 44.99 18.97
CA ASN A 112 8.67 43.99 17.94
C ASN A 112 8.08 44.57 16.64
N ILE A 113 7.68 43.71 15.70
CA ILE A 113 7.13 44.13 14.40
C ILE A 113 5.82 44.94 14.56
N THR A 114 5.12 44.79 15.68
CA THR A 114 3.91 45.53 16.04
C THR A 114 4.23 47.01 16.22
N ASP A 115 5.24 47.35 17.01
CA ASP A 115 5.70 48.72 17.25
C ASP A 115 6.17 49.39 15.98
N LEU A 116 7.01 48.69 15.20
CA LEU A 116 7.45 49.17 13.90
C LEU A 116 6.26 49.47 12.97
N SER A 117 5.20 48.65 13.03
CA SER A 117 3.99 48.84 12.22
C SER A 117 3.17 50.04 12.69
N ILE A 118 3.03 50.25 14.00
CA ILE A 118 2.37 51.42 14.59
C ILE A 118 3.14 52.69 14.21
N MET A 119 4.47 52.67 14.37
CA MET A 119 5.34 53.80 14.05
C MET A 119 5.26 54.19 12.57
N ILE A 120 5.39 53.22 11.65
CA ILE A 120 5.29 53.46 10.20
C ILE A 120 3.90 53.99 9.82
N ALA A 121 2.86 53.61 10.54
CA ALA A 121 1.50 54.06 10.28
C ALA A 121 1.29 55.51 10.77
N GLU A 122 1.80 55.87 11.95
CA GLU A 122 1.78 57.24 12.48
C GLU A 122 2.58 58.19 11.57
N ILE A 123 3.80 57.79 11.16
CA ILE A 123 4.64 58.52 10.17
C ILE A 123 3.88 58.77 8.85
N LYS A 124 2.92 57.91 8.49
CA LYS A 124 2.11 58.01 7.26
C LYS A 124 0.73 58.65 7.48
N GLY A 125 0.36 59.03 8.71
CA GLY A 125 -0.99 59.49 9.04
C GLY A 125 -2.08 58.44 8.81
N ILE A 126 -1.73 57.15 8.89
CA ILE A 126 -2.64 56.02 8.71
C ILE A 126 -2.99 55.48 10.10
N ARG A 127 -4.27 55.51 10.49
CA ARG A 127 -4.71 54.79 11.70
C ARG A 127 -4.49 53.29 11.52
N VAL A 128 -3.66 52.68 12.36
CA VAL A 128 -3.64 51.22 12.52
C VAL A 128 -5.01 50.80 13.07
N MET A 129 -5.81 50.13 12.26
CA MET A 129 -6.96 49.40 12.78
C MET A 129 -6.43 48.18 13.51
N ASN A 130 -6.57 48.17 14.83
CA ASN A 130 -6.40 46.94 15.60
C ASN A 130 -7.46 45.94 15.11
N TRP A 131 -7.03 44.73 14.73
CA TRP A 131 -7.92 43.70 14.20
C TRP A 131 -9.06 43.33 15.17
N LEU A 132 -8.84 43.51 16.49
CA LEU A 132 -9.86 43.38 17.52
C LEU A 132 -11.01 44.38 17.31
N GLU A 133 -10.76 45.61 16.83
CA GLU A 133 -11.82 46.59 16.52
C GLU A 133 -12.72 46.17 15.35
N LEU A 134 -12.32 45.15 14.59
CA LEU A 134 -13.08 44.61 13.44
C LEU A 134 -13.89 43.35 13.80
N LEU A 135 -13.66 42.74 14.97
CA LEU A 135 -14.42 41.58 15.43
C LEU A 135 -15.77 42.00 16.03
N GLU A 136 -16.79 41.19 15.82
CA GLU A 136 -18.05 41.29 16.55
C GLU A 136 -17.83 40.96 18.03
N THR A 137 -18.35 41.80 18.92
CA THR A 137 -18.35 41.56 20.38
C THR A 137 -19.59 40.78 20.76
N VAL A 138 -19.40 39.65 21.43
CA VAL A 138 -20.45 38.74 21.88
C VAL A 138 -20.28 38.40 23.36
N SER A 139 -21.33 37.90 24.01
CA SER A 139 -21.24 37.46 25.40
C SER A 139 -20.42 36.18 25.52
N ASP A 140 -19.65 36.04 26.60
CA ASP A 140 -18.79 34.87 26.84
C ASP A 140 -19.59 33.55 26.83
N SER A 141 -20.88 33.60 27.21
CA SER A 141 -21.83 32.48 27.16
C SER A 141 -22.16 31.97 25.75
N SER A 142 -21.89 32.76 24.71
CA SER A 142 -22.06 32.40 23.30
C SER A 142 -20.79 31.81 22.66
N ILE A 143 -19.65 31.89 23.35
CA ILE A 143 -18.38 31.35 22.86
C ILE A 143 -18.34 29.83 23.04
N VAL A 144 -18.26 29.12 21.92
CA VAL A 144 -18.14 27.66 21.88
C VAL A 144 -16.66 27.29 21.88
N ALA A 145 -16.10 27.00 23.05
CA ALA A 145 -14.67 26.74 23.22
C ALA A 145 -14.12 25.49 22.50
N LYS A 146 -14.98 24.60 22.00
CA LYS A 146 -14.62 23.43 21.17
C LYS A 146 -15.80 22.90 20.37
N THR A 147 -15.57 22.38 19.17
CA THR A 147 -16.55 21.58 18.43
C THR A 147 -16.95 20.35 19.25
N THR A 148 -18.26 20.10 19.38
CA THR A 148 -18.81 18.95 20.10
C THR A 148 -19.58 17.96 19.24
N ARG A 149 -19.96 18.37 18.01
CA ARG A 149 -20.67 17.56 17.04
C ARG A 149 -19.89 17.50 15.74
N PHE A 150 -19.88 16.32 15.10
CA PHE A 150 -19.19 16.09 13.85
C PHE A 150 -20.11 15.38 12.87
N SER A 151 -20.23 15.92 11.66
CA SER A 151 -20.86 15.25 10.52
C SER A 151 -19.84 14.33 9.84
N LYS A 152 -20.25 13.13 9.43
CA LYS A 152 -19.31 12.19 8.81
C LYS A 152 -18.93 12.64 7.39
N LEU A 153 -17.63 12.76 7.12
CA LEU A 153 -17.08 12.80 5.77
C LEU A 153 -17.20 11.43 5.10
N PRO A 154 -17.12 11.34 3.75
CA PRO A 154 -16.85 10.06 3.10
C PRO A 154 -15.56 9.45 3.66
N ASP A 155 -15.52 8.12 3.76
CA ASP A 155 -14.26 7.43 4.00
C ASP A 155 -13.45 7.50 2.69
N ILE A 156 -12.24 8.06 2.76
CA ILE A 156 -11.38 8.30 1.59
C ILE A 156 -10.29 7.23 1.57
N VAL A 157 -9.89 6.78 0.38
CA VAL A 157 -8.77 5.85 0.19
C VAL A 157 -7.65 6.57 -0.57
N SER A 158 -6.41 6.33 -0.17
CA SER A 158 -5.24 7.13 -0.54
C SER A 158 -4.67 6.83 -1.94
N LEU A 159 -5.42 7.19 -2.99
CA LEU A 159 -5.08 6.96 -4.40
C LEU A 159 -3.67 7.38 -4.85
N ARG A 160 -2.99 8.29 -4.12
CA ARG A 160 -1.66 8.85 -4.41
C ARG A 160 -0.98 9.31 -3.12
N SER A 161 0.30 9.67 -3.21
CA SER A 161 1.09 10.28 -2.13
C SER A 161 0.48 11.57 -1.56
N ILE A 162 -0.32 12.31 -2.32
CA ILE A 162 -1.07 13.48 -1.87
C ILE A 162 -2.56 13.24 -2.12
N VAL A 163 -3.35 13.31 -1.06
CA VAL A 163 -4.80 13.12 -1.06
C VAL A 163 -5.48 14.45 -0.74
N LYS A 164 -6.37 14.90 -1.62
CA LYS A 164 -7.21 16.07 -1.34
C LYS A 164 -8.45 15.62 -0.55
N VAL A 165 -8.67 16.25 0.60
CA VAL A 165 -9.81 16.02 1.47
C VAL A 165 -10.66 17.28 1.44
N ASP A 166 -11.90 17.14 0.98
CA ASP A 166 -12.88 18.22 0.81
C ASP A 166 -14.02 18.09 1.84
N TRP A 167 -14.58 19.22 2.25
CA TRP A 167 -15.81 19.30 3.06
C TRP A 167 -16.73 20.40 2.56
N THR A 168 -17.99 20.37 2.98
CA THR A 168 -18.95 21.44 2.69
C THR A 168 -18.49 22.73 3.37
N ALA A 169 -18.43 23.83 2.62
CA ALA A 169 -18.07 25.13 3.19
C ALA A 169 -19.15 25.60 4.19
N VAL A 170 -18.72 25.95 5.40
CA VAL A 170 -19.59 26.55 6.41
C VAL A 170 -19.64 28.05 6.17
N ASN A 171 -20.84 28.63 6.15
CA ASN A 171 -21.01 30.06 5.89
C ASN A 171 -20.65 30.88 7.15
N GLY A 172 -19.94 32.01 6.96
CA GLY A 172 -19.60 32.93 8.06
C GLY A 172 -18.42 32.53 8.96
N VAL A 173 -17.66 31.50 8.60
CA VAL A 173 -16.44 31.10 9.34
C VAL A 173 -15.18 31.78 8.79
N ASP A 174 -14.23 32.09 9.67
CA ASP A 174 -12.94 32.69 9.31
C ASP A 174 -11.91 31.65 8.86
N GLY A 175 -12.17 30.37 9.16
CA GLY A 175 -11.38 29.23 8.71
C GLY A 175 -11.74 27.95 9.44
N TYR A 176 -10.86 26.98 9.29
CA TYR A 176 -11.00 25.63 9.83
C TYR A 176 -9.69 25.23 10.51
N ASP A 177 -9.78 24.80 11.77
CA ASP A 177 -8.72 24.03 12.40
C ASP A 177 -8.92 22.57 11.97
N VAL A 178 -7.87 21.92 11.48
CA VAL A 178 -7.89 20.53 11.01
C VAL A 178 -6.89 19.73 11.83
N VAL A 179 -7.38 18.68 12.49
CA VAL A 179 -6.56 17.70 13.22
C VAL A 179 -6.50 16.43 12.39
N ILE A 180 -5.28 15.96 12.12
CA ILE A 180 -5.02 14.67 11.47
C ILE A 180 -4.31 13.79 12.51
N SER A 181 -4.79 12.58 12.74
CA SER A 181 -4.25 11.68 13.78
C SER A 181 -4.19 10.23 13.32
N GLY A 182 -2.99 9.66 13.40
CA GLY A 182 -2.72 8.22 13.27
C GLY A 182 -2.81 7.52 14.62
N ALA A 183 -2.09 6.41 14.78
CA ALA A 183 -2.03 5.64 16.02
C ALA A 183 -1.31 6.40 17.16
N ASP A 184 -0.06 6.82 16.91
CA ASP A 184 0.83 7.35 17.96
C ASP A 184 1.07 8.87 17.89
N ARG A 185 0.54 9.55 16.86
CA ARG A 185 0.78 10.99 16.65
C ARG A 185 -0.43 11.74 16.08
N SER A 186 -0.44 13.05 16.28
CA SER A 186 -1.38 13.96 15.63
C SER A 186 -0.70 15.24 15.15
N GLU A 187 -1.20 15.80 14.06
CA GLU A 187 -0.75 17.04 13.44
C GLU A 187 -1.94 18.01 13.36
N LYS A 188 -1.68 19.31 13.55
CA LYS A 188 -2.70 20.37 13.50
C LYS A 188 -2.39 21.35 12.37
N TYR A 189 -3.42 21.72 11.64
CA TYR A 189 -3.38 22.64 10.51
C TYR A 189 -4.47 23.70 10.67
N GLN A 190 -4.25 24.90 10.15
CA GLN A 190 -5.26 25.95 10.07
C GLN A 190 -5.39 26.37 8.59
N VAL A 191 -6.60 26.24 8.02
CA VAL A 191 -6.85 26.50 6.60
C VAL A 191 -8.06 27.43 6.41
N LYS A 192 -8.05 28.25 5.37
CA LYS A 192 -9.19 29.10 4.97
C LYS A 192 -10.08 28.45 3.92
N SER A 193 -9.54 27.53 3.12
CA SER A 193 -10.29 26.72 2.15
C SER A 193 -11.10 25.63 2.82
N ASN A 194 -12.21 25.22 2.20
CA ASN A 194 -12.99 24.04 2.59
C ASN A 194 -12.36 22.71 2.13
N SER A 195 -11.03 22.67 2.07
CA SER A 195 -10.24 21.52 1.63
C SER A 195 -8.81 21.58 2.17
N ILE A 196 -8.19 20.42 2.38
CA ILE A 196 -6.76 20.28 2.69
C ILE A 196 -6.12 19.19 1.81
N ASN A 197 -4.85 19.37 1.46
CA ASN A 197 -4.03 18.32 0.84
C ASN A 197 -3.22 17.59 1.92
N VAL A 198 -3.48 16.31 2.10
CA VAL A 198 -2.79 15.44 3.06
C VAL A 198 -1.68 14.68 2.33
N ASN A 199 -0.43 14.82 2.80
CA ASN A 199 0.67 14.01 2.30
C ASN A 199 0.66 12.64 3.00
N ALA A 200 0.08 11.64 2.34
CA ALA A 200 -0.09 10.28 2.86
C ALA A 200 1.25 9.57 3.15
N LEU A 201 2.33 9.91 2.43
CA LEU A 201 3.67 9.34 2.69
C LEU A 201 4.18 9.66 4.10
N ARG A 202 3.74 10.77 4.72
CA ARG A 202 4.12 11.07 6.11
C ARG A 202 3.51 10.04 7.08
N TRP A 203 2.42 9.40 6.72
CA TRP A 203 1.60 8.50 7.54
C TRP A 203 1.68 7.05 7.06
N SER A 204 2.74 6.67 6.34
CA SER A 204 2.90 5.33 5.75
C SER A 204 2.87 4.18 6.76
N ASP A 205 3.19 4.46 8.01
CA ASP A 205 3.20 3.47 9.09
C ASP A 205 1.78 3.15 9.56
N ASP A 206 0.83 4.09 9.43
CA ASP A 206 -0.57 3.93 9.82
C ASP A 206 -1.39 3.11 8.78
N ASP A 207 -2.42 2.41 9.25
CA ASP A 207 -3.47 1.81 8.41
C ASP A 207 -4.42 2.89 7.89
N ILE A 208 -4.95 3.66 8.85
CA ILE A 208 -6.04 4.60 8.73
C ILE A 208 -5.68 5.79 9.60
N ILE A 209 -5.70 6.99 9.01
CA ILE A 209 -5.64 8.22 9.78
C ILE A 209 -7.05 8.80 9.92
N ASN A 210 -7.34 9.36 11.09
CA ASN A 210 -8.58 10.06 11.37
C ASN A 210 -8.37 11.56 11.11
N ILE A 211 -9.36 12.19 10.49
CA ILE A 211 -9.34 13.62 10.18
C ILE A 211 -10.53 14.27 10.88
N LYS A 212 -10.29 15.34 11.63
CA LYS A 212 -11.35 16.20 12.19
C LYS A 212 -11.17 17.62 11.69
N VAL A 213 -12.27 18.22 11.25
CA VAL A 213 -12.35 19.60 10.77
C VAL A 213 -13.24 20.38 11.73
N MET A 214 -12.74 21.47 12.28
CA MET A 214 -13.36 22.31 13.30
C MET A 214 -13.45 23.74 12.75
N PRO A 215 -14.57 24.12 12.12
CA PRO A 215 -14.78 25.48 11.63
C PRO A 215 -14.88 26.46 12.79
N TYR A 216 -14.22 27.61 12.68
CA TYR A 216 -14.19 28.65 13.72
C TYR A 216 -14.46 30.05 13.14
N THR A 217 -14.99 30.91 14.00
CA THR A 217 -15.11 32.37 13.79
C THR A 217 -14.42 33.08 14.95
N TYR A 218 -13.74 34.19 14.68
CA TYR A 218 -13.17 35.05 15.71
C TYR A 218 -14.21 36.05 16.22
N TYR A 219 -14.34 36.15 17.54
CA TYR A 219 -15.15 37.15 18.23
C TYR A 219 -14.34 37.87 19.29
N ASN A 220 -14.79 39.05 19.69
CA ASN A 220 -14.39 39.66 20.96
C ASN A 220 -15.27 39.14 22.09
N THR A 221 -14.68 38.82 23.22
CA THR A 221 -15.37 38.79 24.53
C THR A 221 -15.88 40.19 24.89
N GLU A 222 -16.72 40.29 25.93
CA GLU A 222 -17.15 41.58 26.51
C GLU A 222 -15.95 42.42 27.00
N THR A 223 -14.84 41.75 27.38
CA THR A 223 -13.56 42.37 27.76
C THR A 223 -12.63 42.71 26.57
N ARG A 224 -13.13 42.61 25.32
CA ARG A 224 -12.38 42.85 24.07
C ARG A 224 -11.16 41.95 23.87
N GLN A 225 -11.22 40.70 24.34
CA GLN A 225 -10.23 39.68 24.03
C GLN A 225 -10.68 38.88 22.82
N GLY A 226 -9.81 38.77 21.80
CA GLY A 226 -10.09 38.00 20.59
C GLY A 226 -10.01 36.50 20.84
N VAL A 227 -11.11 35.79 20.63
CA VAL A 227 -11.25 34.35 20.91
C VAL A 227 -11.80 33.60 19.69
N LYS A 228 -11.39 32.33 19.50
CA LYS A 228 -12.03 31.42 18.53
C LYS A 228 -13.30 30.84 19.16
N SER A 229 -14.44 31.00 18.49
CA SER A 229 -15.66 30.24 18.76
C SER A 229 -15.85 29.20 17.66
N PHE A 230 -16.05 27.94 18.04
CA PHE A 230 -16.17 26.81 17.12
C PHE A 230 -17.62 26.47 16.77
N SER A 231 -17.84 25.82 15.64
CA SER A 231 -19.16 25.31 15.23
C SER A 231 -19.14 23.79 15.03
N ASP A 232 -20.28 23.21 14.65
CA ASP A 232 -20.41 21.80 14.28
C ASP A 232 -19.44 21.48 13.12
N GLY A 233 -18.63 20.44 13.30
CA GLY A 233 -17.51 20.12 12.42
C GLY A 233 -17.74 18.91 11.54
N TYR A 234 -16.66 18.40 10.97
CA TYR A 234 -16.65 17.18 10.16
C TYR A 234 -15.61 16.19 10.67
N GLU A 235 -15.91 14.89 10.62
CA GLU A 235 -14.91 13.85 10.89
C GLU A 235 -14.92 12.74 9.84
N GLY A 236 -13.74 12.24 9.49
CA GLY A 236 -13.55 11.26 8.44
C GLY A 236 -12.37 10.34 8.70
N LYS A 237 -12.27 9.30 7.88
CA LYS A 237 -11.16 8.36 7.86
C LYS A 237 -10.50 8.40 6.48
N LEU A 238 -9.18 8.38 6.47
CA LEU A 238 -8.36 8.20 5.28
C LEU A 238 -7.57 6.91 5.43
N SER A 239 -7.90 5.90 4.63
CA SER A 239 -7.11 4.66 4.53
C SER A 239 -5.86 4.91 3.71
N ILE A 240 -4.69 4.65 4.29
CA ILE A 240 -3.37 4.91 3.69
C ILE A 240 -2.89 3.68 2.90
N LYS A 241 -3.16 2.49 3.42
CA LYS A 241 -2.86 1.21 2.77
C LYS A 241 -4.09 0.68 2.02
N PRO A 242 -3.90 -0.16 0.99
CA PRO A 242 -4.99 -0.65 0.17
C PRO A 242 -5.89 -1.58 0.97
N GLU A 243 -7.14 -1.73 0.53
CA GLU A 243 -8.08 -2.64 1.18
C GLU A 243 -7.58 -4.10 1.14
N ASN A 244 -8.05 -4.88 2.11
CA ASN A 244 -7.75 -6.31 2.15
C ASN A 244 -8.41 -7.04 0.98
N VAL A 245 -7.68 -7.98 0.35
CA VAL A 245 -8.19 -8.77 -0.76
C VAL A 245 -9.35 -9.66 -0.30
N THR A 246 -10.44 -9.66 -1.08
CA THR A 246 -11.64 -10.47 -0.87
C THR A 246 -11.92 -11.40 -2.05
N GLY A 247 -12.75 -12.42 -1.83
CA GLY A 247 -13.19 -13.37 -2.84
C GLY A 247 -12.09 -14.28 -3.40
N LEU A 248 -10.97 -14.46 -2.69
CA LEU A 248 -9.89 -15.35 -3.10
C LEU A 248 -10.40 -16.80 -3.20
N LYS A 249 -10.27 -17.40 -4.37
CA LYS A 249 -10.57 -18.78 -4.70
C LYS A 249 -9.31 -19.48 -5.21
N ALA A 250 -9.18 -20.76 -4.90
CA ALA A 250 -8.17 -21.66 -5.45
C ALA A 250 -8.86 -22.83 -6.14
N LYS A 251 -8.50 -23.12 -7.40
CA LYS A 251 -8.91 -24.31 -8.14
C LYS A 251 -7.67 -25.12 -8.52
N SER A 252 -7.65 -26.39 -8.15
CA SER A 252 -6.62 -27.33 -8.58
C SER A 252 -6.78 -27.63 -10.07
N GLU A 253 -5.67 -27.67 -10.81
CA GLU A 253 -5.57 -28.12 -12.19
C GLU A 253 -4.42 -29.16 -12.29
N ARG A 254 -4.27 -29.82 -13.44
CA ARG A 254 -3.38 -30.99 -13.62
C ARG A 254 -1.93 -30.80 -13.12
N ASN A 255 -1.36 -29.60 -13.24
CA ASN A 255 0.04 -29.29 -12.88
C ASN A 255 0.23 -28.02 -12.03
N TYR A 256 -0.85 -27.32 -11.68
CA TYR A 256 -0.80 -26.03 -10.99
C TYR A 256 -2.10 -25.73 -10.25
N VAL A 257 -2.09 -24.75 -9.36
CA VAL A 257 -3.31 -24.17 -8.76
C VAL A 257 -3.62 -22.84 -9.43
N LYS A 258 -4.86 -22.68 -9.92
CA LYS A 258 -5.38 -21.41 -10.42
C LYS A 258 -6.00 -20.63 -9.27
N LEU A 259 -5.42 -19.47 -8.97
CA LEU A 259 -5.96 -18.50 -8.03
C LEU A 259 -6.75 -17.40 -8.76
N SER A 260 -7.82 -16.93 -8.16
CA SER A 260 -8.55 -15.72 -8.58
C SER A 260 -9.13 -14.97 -7.39
N TRP A 261 -9.19 -13.65 -7.46
CA TRP A 261 -9.72 -12.79 -6.37
C TRP A 261 -10.47 -11.57 -6.94
N LYS A 262 -11.13 -10.81 -6.07
CA LYS A 262 -11.72 -9.51 -6.43
C LYS A 262 -10.67 -8.41 -6.32
N ALA A 263 -10.82 -7.36 -7.14
CA ALA A 263 -10.02 -6.16 -6.98
C ALA A 263 -10.23 -5.56 -5.57
N ALA A 264 -9.14 -5.26 -4.88
CA ALA A 264 -9.17 -4.47 -3.66
C ALA A 264 -9.13 -2.98 -4.01
N ALA A 265 -9.80 -2.13 -3.24
CA ALA A 265 -9.69 -0.69 -3.44
C ALA A 265 -8.25 -0.21 -3.21
N ASP A 266 -7.80 0.69 -4.08
CA ASP A 266 -6.48 1.32 -4.05
C ASP A 266 -5.27 0.36 -4.23
N ALA A 267 -5.48 -0.83 -4.76
CA ALA A 267 -4.39 -1.74 -5.10
C ALA A 267 -3.76 -1.39 -6.47
N ASP A 268 -2.47 -1.01 -6.48
CA ASP A 268 -1.67 -0.92 -7.71
C ASP A 268 -1.35 -2.33 -8.25
N VAL A 269 -0.98 -3.23 -7.34
CA VAL A 269 -0.55 -4.61 -7.61
C VAL A 269 -0.89 -5.54 -6.43
N TYR A 270 -0.73 -6.84 -6.63
CA TYR A 270 -0.94 -7.87 -5.63
C TYR A 270 0.31 -8.73 -5.44
N ASN A 271 0.71 -8.94 -4.18
CA ASN A 271 1.76 -9.88 -3.82
C ASN A 271 1.15 -11.24 -3.46
N VAL A 272 1.61 -12.29 -4.13
CA VAL A 272 1.10 -13.65 -3.98
C VAL A 272 2.08 -14.51 -3.20
N TYR A 273 1.56 -15.19 -2.18
CA TYR A 273 2.29 -16.07 -1.27
C TYR A 273 1.61 -17.44 -1.21
N TYR A 274 2.41 -18.48 -0.96
CA TYR A 274 1.93 -19.84 -0.70
C TYR A 274 2.68 -20.44 0.49
N THR A 275 2.01 -21.28 1.27
CA THR A 275 2.56 -21.90 2.47
C THR A 275 2.48 -23.42 2.37
N VAL A 276 3.61 -24.09 2.55
CA VAL A 276 3.74 -25.56 2.55
C VAL A 276 4.33 -25.98 3.89
N ASN A 277 3.66 -26.89 4.60
CA ASN A 277 4.09 -27.37 5.93
C ASN A 277 4.38 -26.21 6.93
N GLY A 278 3.61 -25.13 6.88
CA GLY A 278 3.81 -23.94 7.73
C GLY A 278 4.95 -22.99 7.31
N LYS A 279 5.73 -23.33 6.27
CA LYS A 279 6.71 -22.41 5.68
C LYS A 279 6.10 -21.63 4.53
N GLU A 280 5.93 -20.33 4.70
CA GLU A 280 5.50 -19.42 3.64
C GLU A 280 6.65 -19.10 2.67
N SER A 281 6.30 -18.96 1.39
CA SER A 281 7.18 -18.52 0.31
C SER A 281 6.48 -17.48 -0.54
N PHE A 282 7.22 -16.45 -0.96
CA PHE A 282 6.76 -15.47 -1.93
C PHE A 282 6.81 -16.08 -3.34
N HIS A 283 5.69 -16.04 -4.06
CA HIS A 283 5.60 -16.53 -5.44
C HIS A 283 5.94 -15.41 -6.45
N GLY A 284 5.37 -14.21 -6.26
CA GLY A 284 5.56 -13.10 -7.17
C GLY A 284 4.53 -11.99 -7.01
N GLN A 285 4.66 -10.96 -7.85
CA GLN A 285 3.78 -9.79 -7.90
C GLN A 285 2.97 -9.75 -9.21
N THR A 286 1.80 -9.13 -9.20
CA THR A 286 0.88 -9.09 -10.35
C THR A 286 -0.07 -7.90 -10.32
N SER A 287 -0.37 -7.29 -11.47
CA SER A 287 -1.53 -6.40 -11.66
C SER A 287 -2.84 -7.16 -11.91
N GLU A 288 -2.75 -8.39 -12.44
CA GLU A 288 -3.89 -9.25 -12.74
C GLU A 288 -4.60 -9.76 -11.48
N LEU A 289 -5.91 -9.96 -11.58
CA LEU A 289 -6.77 -10.56 -10.55
C LEU A 289 -6.76 -12.11 -10.54
N SER A 290 -5.81 -12.72 -11.24
CA SER A 290 -5.63 -14.18 -11.25
C SER A 290 -4.17 -14.58 -11.51
N ARG A 291 -3.77 -15.73 -10.96
CA ARG A 291 -2.44 -16.33 -11.15
C ARG A 291 -2.50 -17.85 -11.18
N GLN A 292 -1.56 -18.45 -11.92
CA GLN A 292 -1.29 -19.89 -11.89
C GLN A 292 -0.03 -20.12 -11.06
N ILE A 293 -0.06 -21.08 -10.14
CA ILE A 293 1.07 -21.40 -9.26
C ILE A 293 1.37 -22.89 -9.36
N ASN A 294 2.57 -23.23 -9.83
CA ASN A 294 3.11 -24.58 -9.75
C ASN A 294 3.44 -24.87 -8.28
N VAL A 295 2.80 -25.87 -7.67
CA VAL A 295 3.07 -26.27 -6.28
C VAL A 295 3.45 -27.76 -6.22
N PRO A 296 4.31 -28.18 -5.26
CA PRO A 296 4.78 -29.57 -5.21
C PRO A 296 3.66 -30.59 -5.05
N ALA A 297 3.87 -31.80 -5.57
CA ALA A 297 2.97 -32.93 -5.43
C ALA A 297 2.74 -33.34 -3.95
N ASN A 298 1.51 -33.77 -3.63
CA ASN A 298 1.12 -34.35 -2.35
C ASN A 298 1.44 -33.48 -1.10
N LYS A 299 1.00 -32.22 -1.09
CA LYS A 299 1.09 -31.31 0.07
C LYS A 299 -0.18 -30.47 0.24
N ASP A 300 -0.66 -30.34 1.48
CA ASP A 300 -1.59 -29.26 1.84
C ASP A 300 -0.90 -27.91 1.61
N VAL A 301 -1.52 -27.03 0.81
CA VAL A 301 -1.01 -25.68 0.50
C VAL A 301 -2.08 -24.63 0.82
N SER A 302 -1.74 -23.62 1.61
CA SER A 302 -2.57 -22.43 1.75
C SER A 302 -1.98 -21.26 0.96
N PHE A 303 -2.85 -20.35 0.51
CA PHE A 303 -2.47 -19.21 -0.32
C PHE A 303 -2.88 -17.90 0.34
N ARG A 304 -2.08 -16.85 0.13
CA ARG A 304 -2.34 -15.50 0.65
C ARG A 304 -2.02 -14.48 -0.42
N VAL A 305 -2.88 -13.48 -0.58
CA VAL A 305 -2.74 -12.45 -1.62
C VAL A 305 -2.94 -11.10 -0.96
N LEU A 306 -1.87 -10.31 -0.86
CA LEU A 306 -1.95 -8.96 -0.32
C LEU A 306 -2.08 -7.96 -1.46
N ALA A 307 -3.00 -7.01 -1.33
CA ALA A 307 -2.99 -5.81 -2.15
C ALA A 307 -1.79 -4.94 -1.75
N VAL A 308 -1.23 -4.21 -2.71
CA VAL A 308 -0.06 -3.37 -2.50
C VAL A 308 -0.24 -2.08 -3.29
N ASN A 309 0.05 -0.95 -2.64
CA ASN A 309 0.15 0.37 -3.25
C ASN A 309 1.52 1.00 -2.91
N LEU A 310 1.75 2.24 -3.35
CA LEU A 310 2.95 3.01 -2.99
C LEU A 310 3.18 3.19 -1.47
N MET A 311 2.14 3.13 -0.63
CA MET A 311 2.24 3.33 0.83
C MET A 311 2.54 2.02 1.59
N GLY A 312 2.25 0.86 1.01
CA GLY A 312 2.53 -0.44 1.63
C GLY A 312 1.63 -1.57 1.15
N LYS A 313 1.49 -2.59 1.99
CA LYS A 313 0.69 -3.80 1.73
C LYS A 313 -0.56 -3.79 2.61
N SER A 314 -1.65 -4.38 2.12
CA SER A 314 -2.77 -4.77 2.97
C SER A 314 -2.34 -5.81 4.00
N TYR A 315 -3.08 -5.95 5.09
CA TYR A 315 -2.62 -6.67 6.27
C TYR A 315 -2.93 -8.17 6.23
N VAL A 316 -4.10 -8.52 5.69
CA VAL A 316 -4.58 -9.91 5.64
C VAL A 316 -5.50 -10.08 4.44
N ASN A 317 -5.79 -11.33 4.04
CA ASN A 317 -7.06 -11.57 3.35
C ASN A 317 -8.17 -11.38 4.40
N ALA A 318 -9.12 -10.46 4.20
CA ALA A 318 -10.21 -10.24 5.16
C ALA A 318 -11.04 -11.53 5.39
N ASP A 319 -11.11 -12.36 4.35
CA ASP A 319 -11.93 -13.57 4.28
C ASP A 319 -11.30 -14.80 4.95
N LYS A 320 -10.10 -14.70 5.55
CA LYS A 320 -9.29 -15.85 6.06
C LYS A 320 -9.23 -17.02 5.05
N SER A 321 -9.11 -16.68 3.77
CA SER A 321 -9.57 -17.53 2.68
C SER A 321 -8.69 -18.74 2.37
N ALA A 322 -9.35 -19.90 2.37
CA ALA A 322 -8.94 -21.17 1.74
C ALA A 322 -7.57 -21.75 2.14
N THR A 323 -7.57 -22.53 3.23
CA THR A 323 -6.86 -23.81 3.26
C THR A 323 -7.48 -24.74 2.21
N ALA A 324 -7.09 -24.58 0.95
CA ALA A 324 -7.32 -25.58 -0.06
C ALA A 324 -6.40 -26.77 0.25
N LYS A 325 -6.93 -27.83 0.86
CA LYS A 325 -6.23 -29.12 0.92
C LYS A 325 -6.15 -29.68 -0.50
N VAL A 326 -5.07 -29.34 -1.20
CA VAL A 326 -4.85 -29.78 -2.58
C VAL A 326 -4.02 -31.07 -2.55
N HIS A 327 -4.66 -32.20 -2.83
CA HIS A 327 -3.93 -33.36 -3.33
C HIS A 327 -3.45 -33.03 -4.75
N THR A 328 -2.22 -32.54 -4.87
CA THR A 328 -1.53 -32.34 -6.16
C THR A 328 -1.11 -33.68 -6.74
N LEU A 329 -2.11 -34.39 -7.25
CA LEU A 329 -2.02 -35.38 -8.30
C LEU A 329 -2.67 -34.75 -9.55
N PRO A 330 -2.32 -35.17 -10.77
CA PRO A 330 -2.97 -34.67 -11.97
C PRO A 330 -4.47 -34.97 -11.92
N TYR A 331 -5.29 -33.97 -11.58
CA TYR A 331 -6.73 -34.12 -11.54
C TYR A 331 -7.23 -34.41 -12.96
N TYR A 332 -7.82 -35.59 -13.14
CA TYR A 332 -8.26 -36.07 -14.44
C TYR A 332 -9.72 -36.53 -14.33
N ALA A 333 -10.65 -35.62 -14.65
CA ALA A 333 -12.09 -35.78 -14.40
C ALA A 333 -12.70 -37.05 -15.00
N LYS A 334 -12.14 -37.57 -16.10
CA LYS A 334 -12.57 -38.84 -16.69
C LYS A 334 -12.19 -40.05 -15.83
N ALA A 335 -11.00 -40.07 -15.24
CA ALA A 335 -10.59 -41.07 -14.27
C ALA A 335 -11.43 -40.95 -12.97
N GLU A 336 -11.72 -39.74 -12.49
CA GLU A 336 -12.62 -39.50 -11.35
C GLU A 336 -14.01 -40.14 -11.59
N ALA A 337 -14.62 -39.85 -12.74
CA ALA A 337 -15.94 -40.35 -13.10
C ALA A 337 -16.01 -41.88 -13.28
N VAL A 338 -14.86 -42.56 -13.36
CA VAL A 338 -14.75 -44.03 -13.29
C VAL A 338 -14.48 -44.48 -11.85
N LEU A 339 -13.56 -43.83 -11.14
CA LEU A 339 -13.24 -44.11 -9.74
C LEU A 339 -14.46 -44.01 -8.82
N ASP A 340 -15.36 -43.06 -9.06
CA ASP A 340 -16.66 -42.95 -8.38
C ASP A 340 -17.57 -44.18 -8.61
N LYS A 341 -17.52 -44.79 -9.81
CA LYS A 341 -18.32 -45.97 -10.16
C LYS A 341 -17.70 -47.25 -9.61
N VAL A 342 -16.37 -47.38 -9.65
CA VAL A 342 -15.66 -48.58 -9.17
C VAL A 342 -15.41 -48.54 -7.66
N GLY A 343 -15.52 -47.36 -7.03
CA GLY A 343 -15.41 -47.16 -5.59
C GLY A 343 -13.99 -46.93 -5.09
N TRP A 344 -13.20 -46.13 -5.81
CA TRP A 344 -11.87 -45.63 -5.41
C TRP A 344 -10.89 -46.71 -4.88
N ASP A 345 -10.83 -47.84 -5.58
CA ASP A 345 -9.98 -48.98 -5.25
C ASP A 345 -9.07 -49.34 -6.44
N LEU A 346 -7.78 -49.59 -6.18
CA LEU A 346 -6.79 -49.82 -7.24
C LEU A 346 -7.08 -51.10 -8.04
N HIS A 347 -7.52 -52.17 -7.38
CA HIS A 347 -7.79 -53.44 -8.04
C HIS A 347 -9.06 -53.37 -8.87
N LYS A 348 -10.09 -52.65 -8.41
CA LYS A 348 -11.30 -52.41 -9.21
C LYS A 348 -11.05 -51.45 -10.37
N ALA A 349 -10.20 -50.44 -10.18
CA ALA A 349 -9.75 -49.56 -11.25
C ALA A 349 -8.94 -50.33 -12.32
N PHE A 350 -8.07 -51.25 -11.90
CA PHE A 350 -7.38 -52.16 -12.80
C PHE A 350 -8.36 -53.05 -13.58
N ASN A 351 -9.29 -53.71 -12.88
CA ASN A 351 -10.27 -54.59 -13.51
C ASN A 351 -11.16 -53.85 -14.51
N TRP A 352 -11.45 -52.57 -14.29
CA TRP A 352 -12.16 -51.73 -15.25
C TRP A 352 -11.32 -51.43 -16.51
N CYS A 353 -9.99 -51.41 -16.40
CA CYS A 353 -9.11 -51.28 -17.55
C CYS A 353 -8.89 -52.56 -18.36
N ILE A 354 -9.43 -53.71 -17.92
CA ILE A 354 -9.47 -54.94 -18.71
C ILE A 354 -10.60 -54.79 -19.76
N MET A 355 -10.30 -54.05 -20.82
CA MET A 355 -11.27 -53.65 -21.86
C MET A 355 -11.23 -54.59 -23.07
N PRO A 356 -12.26 -54.58 -23.94
CA PRO A 356 -12.18 -55.19 -25.26
C PRO A 356 -11.04 -54.61 -26.10
N TYR A 357 -10.28 -55.48 -26.78
CA TYR A 357 -9.19 -55.05 -27.64
C TYR A 357 -9.71 -54.41 -28.93
N ALA A 358 -9.23 -53.21 -29.26
CA ALA A 358 -9.57 -52.50 -30.49
C ALA A 358 -8.33 -51.94 -31.21
N TYR A 359 -8.32 -52.01 -32.54
CA TYR A 359 -7.32 -51.34 -33.39
C TYR A 359 -7.75 -49.94 -33.84
N TYR A 360 -9.04 -49.63 -33.70
CA TYR A 360 -9.65 -48.37 -34.12
C TYR A 360 -10.68 -47.94 -33.08
N ILE A 361 -10.80 -46.64 -32.83
CA ILE A 361 -11.90 -46.05 -32.05
C ILE A 361 -12.52 -44.96 -32.91
N ASN A 362 -13.85 -44.98 -33.07
CA ASN A 362 -14.59 -44.04 -33.94
C ASN A 362 -14.07 -43.95 -35.39
N GLY A 363 -13.45 -45.03 -35.90
CA GLY A 363 -12.83 -45.09 -37.23
C GLY A 363 -11.40 -44.54 -37.32
N GLU A 364 -10.85 -43.96 -36.24
CA GLU A 364 -9.46 -43.54 -36.16
C GLU A 364 -8.57 -44.71 -35.73
N TRP A 365 -7.44 -44.92 -36.40
CA TRP A 365 -6.47 -45.96 -36.02
C TRP A 365 -5.77 -45.62 -34.71
N LEU A 366 -5.65 -46.60 -33.81
CA LEU A 366 -4.90 -46.47 -32.57
C LEU A 366 -3.42 -46.80 -32.80
N PRO A 367 -2.49 -45.86 -32.56
CA PRO A 367 -1.07 -46.15 -32.68
C PRO A 367 -0.60 -47.19 -31.67
N ARG A 368 0.52 -47.82 -32.01
CA ARG A 368 1.19 -48.84 -31.19
C ARG A 368 2.55 -48.37 -30.70
N ASP A 369 2.63 -47.11 -30.32
CA ASP A 369 3.79 -46.52 -29.65
C ASP A 369 3.41 -45.33 -28.77
N GLY A 370 4.36 -44.83 -27.97
CA GLY A 370 4.11 -43.68 -27.10
C GLY A 370 3.97 -42.32 -27.79
N SER A 371 3.97 -42.21 -29.13
CA SER A 371 3.98 -40.90 -29.81
C SER A 371 2.76 -40.00 -29.57
N PRO A 372 1.52 -40.50 -29.33
CA PRO A 372 0.39 -39.65 -29.00
C PRO A 372 0.40 -39.07 -27.57
N GLY A 373 1.24 -39.60 -26.68
CA GLY A 373 1.23 -39.28 -25.25
C GLY A 373 0.15 -40.03 -24.45
N MET A 374 0.30 -40.09 -23.13
CA MET A 374 -0.57 -40.90 -22.26
C MET A 374 -2.01 -40.35 -22.23
N GLU A 375 -2.17 -39.03 -22.14
CA GLU A 375 -3.47 -38.36 -22.07
C GLU A 375 -4.35 -38.66 -23.29
N TRP A 376 -3.78 -38.68 -24.51
CA TRP A 376 -4.50 -38.98 -25.76
C TRP A 376 -5.08 -40.40 -25.79
N TYR A 377 -4.35 -41.36 -25.21
CA TYR A 377 -4.77 -42.75 -25.07
C TYR A 377 -5.81 -42.90 -23.95
N ALA A 378 -5.58 -42.26 -22.80
CA ALA A 378 -6.50 -42.27 -21.67
C ALA A 378 -7.86 -41.67 -22.07
N ASP A 379 -7.88 -40.51 -22.74
CA ASP A 379 -9.10 -39.85 -23.20
C ASP A 379 -9.99 -40.78 -24.03
N ARG A 380 -9.39 -41.55 -24.94
CA ARG A 380 -10.09 -42.51 -25.82
C ARG A 380 -10.62 -43.71 -25.06
N GLY A 381 -9.83 -44.30 -24.18
CA GLY A 381 -10.29 -45.45 -23.38
C GLY A 381 -11.37 -45.07 -22.36
N PHE A 382 -11.33 -43.85 -21.81
CA PHE A 382 -12.41 -43.35 -20.96
C PHE A 382 -13.70 -43.01 -21.73
N ASP A 383 -13.61 -42.56 -22.97
CA ASP A 383 -14.78 -42.22 -23.79
C ASP A 383 -15.42 -43.46 -24.46
N ALA A 384 -14.61 -44.41 -24.93
CA ALA A 384 -15.08 -45.57 -25.71
C ALA A 384 -15.15 -46.88 -24.89
N HIS A 385 -14.37 -47.01 -23.81
CA HIS A 385 -14.24 -48.23 -23.01
C HIS A 385 -13.80 -49.48 -23.81
N GLU A 386 -12.98 -49.25 -24.83
CA GLU A 386 -12.28 -50.24 -25.64
C GLU A 386 -10.90 -49.64 -26.04
N GLY A 387 -9.97 -50.46 -26.52
CA GLY A 387 -8.69 -49.96 -27.02
C GLY A 387 -7.59 -51.01 -27.10
N ASN A 388 -6.37 -50.60 -27.41
CA ASN A 388 -5.19 -51.47 -27.37
C ASN A 388 -4.44 -51.33 -26.03
N CYS A 389 -3.32 -52.06 -25.87
CA CYS A 389 -2.48 -52.01 -24.67
C CYS A 389 -2.09 -50.59 -24.22
N TYR A 390 -1.85 -49.65 -25.15
CA TYR A 390 -1.53 -48.26 -24.82
C TYR A 390 -2.72 -47.51 -24.23
N VAL A 391 -3.94 -47.78 -24.70
CA VAL A 391 -5.20 -47.25 -24.14
C VAL A 391 -5.45 -47.81 -22.74
N MET A 392 -5.39 -49.13 -22.58
CA MET A 392 -5.66 -49.79 -21.29
C MET A 392 -4.65 -49.37 -20.21
N ALA A 393 -3.36 -49.34 -20.55
CA ALA A 393 -2.30 -48.90 -19.65
C ALA A 393 -2.42 -47.40 -19.31
N ALA A 394 -2.78 -46.53 -20.25
CA ALA A 394 -2.98 -45.10 -19.98
C ALA A 394 -4.14 -44.84 -19.03
N CYS A 395 -5.30 -45.48 -19.26
CA CYS A 395 -6.47 -45.37 -18.37
C CYS A 395 -6.14 -45.84 -16.95
N PHE A 396 -5.44 -46.97 -16.81
CA PHE A 396 -5.05 -47.47 -15.49
C PHE A 396 -4.02 -46.55 -14.83
N CYS A 397 -3.06 -46.00 -15.59
CA CYS A 397 -2.04 -45.11 -15.06
C CYS A 397 -2.64 -43.83 -14.46
N GLU A 398 -3.60 -43.19 -15.13
CA GLU A 398 -4.24 -41.98 -14.60
C GLU A 398 -5.12 -42.27 -13.38
N MET A 399 -5.85 -43.40 -13.34
CA MET A 399 -6.56 -43.82 -12.13
C MET A 399 -5.63 -44.17 -10.97
N ALA A 400 -4.53 -44.88 -11.22
CA ALA A 400 -3.54 -45.23 -10.20
C ALA A 400 -2.85 -43.96 -9.64
N LYS A 401 -2.52 -42.99 -10.51
CA LYS A 401 -2.05 -41.67 -10.09
C LYS A 401 -3.08 -40.98 -9.19
N MET A 402 -4.35 -40.92 -9.59
CA MET A 402 -5.42 -40.32 -8.77
C MET A 402 -5.60 -41.00 -7.40
N LEU A 403 -5.32 -42.30 -7.30
CA LEU A 403 -5.34 -43.06 -6.04
C LEU A 403 -4.09 -42.87 -5.16
N GLY A 404 -3.12 -42.03 -5.58
CA GLY A 404 -1.92 -41.69 -4.81
C GLY A 404 -0.70 -42.56 -5.08
N TYR A 405 -0.74 -43.41 -6.11
CA TYR A 405 0.39 -44.28 -6.46
C TYR A 405 1.41 -43.57 -7.38
N ASP A 406 2.69 -43.86 -7.18
CA ASP A 406 3.79 -43.46 -8.07
C ASP A 406 3.79 -44.35 -9.32
N ALA A 407 2.79 -44.12 -10.17
CA ALA A 407 2.46 -44.92 -11.34
C ALA A 407 2.98 -44.29 -12.64
N HIS A 408 3.53 -45.12 -13.53
CA HIS A 408 4.10 -44.72 -14.80
C HIS A 408 3.68 -45.67 -15.92
N GLN A 409 3.03 -45.16 -16.96
CA GLN A 409 2.87 -45.93 -18.20
C GLN A 409 4.22 -46.08 -18.89
N ILE A 410 4.53 -47.29 -19.32
CA ILE A 410 5.71 -47.63 -20.11
C ILE A 410 5.26 -47.93 -21.54
N SER A 411 5.90 -47.29 -22.51
CA SER A 411 5.83 -47.64 -23.93
C SER A 411 7.12 -48.38 -24.30
N SER A 412 7.02 -49.68 -24.57
CA SER A 412 8.17 -50.51 -24.93
C SER A 412 7.67 -51.70 -25.75
N GLY A 413 8.11 -52.91 -25.43
CA GLY A 413 7.60 -54.14 -25.99
C GLY A 413 7.98 -55.37 -25.18
N THR A 414 7.54 -56.52 -25.67
CA THR A 414 7.82 -57.83 -25.09
C THR A 414 8.73 -58.64 -26.00
N LEU A 415 9.60 -59.44 -25.38
CA LEU A 415 10.61 -60.26 -26.02
C LEU A 415 10.05 -61.68 -26.19
N THR A 416 9.68 -62.04 -27.42
CA THR A 416 9.17 -63.38 -27.74
C THR A 416 10.22 -64.21 -28.48
N SER A 417 10.00 -65.53 -28.60
CA SER A 417 10.81 -66.39 -29.48
C SER A 417 10.82 -65.93 -30.94
N ASN A 418 9.81 -65.17 -31.34
CA ASN A 418 9.60 -64.69 -32.71
C ASN A 418 10.07 -63.23 -32.88
N GLY A 419 10.73 -62.65 -31.87
CA GLY A 419 11.21 -61.26 -31.86
C GLY A 419 10.43 -60.35 -30.92
N PHE A 420 10.60 -59.05 -31.14
CA PHE A 420 10.02 -57.97 -30.34
C PHE A 420 8.58 -57.64 -30.78
N VAL A 421 7.68 -57.41 -29.82
CA VAL A 421 6.30 -56.99 -30.06
C VAL A 421 6.01 -55.73 -29.26
N ASP A 422 5.62 -54.63 -29.93
CA ASP A 422 5.27 -53.36 -29.28
C ASP A 422 4.13 -53.56 -28.25
N HIS A 423 4.36 -53.07 -27.02
CA HIS A 423 3.49 -53.29 -25.87
C HIS A 423 3.56 -52.14 -24.86
N SER A 424 2.50 -51.99 -24.07
CA SER A 424 2.42 -50.97 -23.01
C SER A 424 1.80 -51.52 -21.73
N TRP A 425 2.38 -51.14 -20.59
CA TRP A 425 1.96 -51.54 -19.25
C TRP A 425 2.19 -50.40 -18.27
N VAL A 426 1.79 -50.56 -17.01
CA VAL A 426 2.05 -49.59 -15.94
C VAL A 426 3.03 -50.16 -14.91
N GLU A 427 4.08 -49.40 -14.59
CA GLU A 427 4.91 -49.62 -13.40
C GLU A 427 4.36 -48.80 -12.24
N ILE A 428 4.05 -49.43 -11.10
CA ILE A 428 3.86 -48.72 -9.83
C ILE A 428 5.06 -48.96 -8.93
N LYS A 429 5.76 -47.88 -8.58
CA LYS A 429 6.91 -47.92 -7.67
C LYS A 429 6.46 -47.99 -6.21
N ASN A 430 7.25 -48.68 -5.39
CA ASN A 430 7.02 -48.85 -3.95
C ASN A 430 5.61 -49.33 -3.61
N TYR A 431 5.03 -50.21 -4.45
CA TYR A 431 3.67 -50.71 -4.25
C TYR A 431 3.56 -51.35 -2.85
N ASN A 432 2.53 -50.95 -2.09
CA ASN A 432 2.29 -51.33 -0.70
C ASN A 432 3.51 -51.19 0.24
N GLY A 433 4.42 -50.23 -0.01
CA GLY A 433 5.57 -49.96 0.84
C GLY A 433 6.71 -50.99 0.74
N THR A 434 6.68 -51.86 -0.27
CA THR A 434 7.63 -52.96 -0.45
C THR A 434 9.03 -52.55 -0.92
N GLY A 435 9.24 -51.28 -1.30
CA GLY A 435 10.47 -50.79 -1.92
C GLY A 435 10.70 -51.27 -3.36
N LYS A 436 9.75 -52.00 -3.97
CA LYS A 436 9.87 -52.57 -5.32
C LYS A 436 8.90 -51.93 -6.31
N SER A 437 9.26 -51.98 -7.59
CA SER A 437 8.33 -51.71 -8.69
C SER A 437 7.57 -52.98 -9.06
N TYR A 438 6.26 -52.86 -9.27
CA TYR A 438 5.41 -53.92 -9.78
C TYR A 438 4.77 -53.48 -11.10
N ILE A 439 4.51 -54.47 -11.97
CA ILE A 439 3.84 -54.30 -13.25
C ILE A 439 2.33 -54.48 -13.05
N PHE A 440 1.58 -53.68 -13.79
CA PHE A 440 0.14 -53.78 -13.92
C PHE A 440 -0.18 -53.73 -15.42
N ASP A 441 -0.67 -54.84 -15.94
CA ASP A 441 -0.92 -55.03 -17.36
C ASP A 441 -2.36 -55.53 -17.59
N PRO A 442 -3.33 -54.61 -17.82
CA PRO A 442 -4.73 -55.00 -18.06
C PRO A 442 -4.93 -55.68 -19.42
N ASP A 443 -4.05 -55.42 -20.39
CA ASP A 443 -4.12 -55.97 -21.75
C ASP A 443 -3.65 -57.42 -21.76
N PHE A 444 -2.55 -57.74 -21.07
CA PHE A 444 -2.13 -59.12 -20.80
C PHE A 444 -3.23 -59.95 -20.10
N GLU A 445 -3.95 -59.36 -19.15
CA GLU A 445 -5.05 -60.06 -18.48
C GLU A 445 -6.26 -60.23 -19.41
N SER A 446 -6.55 -59.22 -20.25
CA SER A 446 -7.61 -59.27 -21.28
C SER A 446 -7.33 -60.34 -22.36
N GLU A 447 -6.12 -60.35 -22.94
CA GLU A 447 -5.75 -61.28 -24.03
C GLU A 447 -5.56 -62.73 -23.56
N LEU A 448 -4.95 -62.95 -22.38
CA LEU A 448 -4.51 -64.29 -21.96
C LEU A 448 -5.29 -64.87 -20.78
N GLY A 449 -6.14 -64.08 -20.11
CA GLY A 449 -6.92 -64.55 -18.95
C GLY A 449 -6.07 -64.93 -17.73
N ARG A 450 -4.92 -64.26 -17.56
CA ARG A 450 -3.94 -64.52 -16.49
C ARG A 450 -3.73 -63.24 -15.70
N ASN A 451 -3.52 -63.35 -14.38
CA ASN A 451 -3.31 -62.21 -13.49
C ASN A 451 -2.20 -61.26 -14.02
N GLY A 452 -2.61 -60.08 -14.47
CA GLY A 452 -1.77 -58.95 -14.84
C GLY A 452 -1.63 -57.91 -13.72
N PHE A 453 -2.39 -58.05 -12.62
CA PHE A 453 -2.31 -57.16 -11.46
C PHE A 453 -1.08 -57.47 -10.58
N ALA A 454 -0.28 -56.43 -10.30
CA ALA A 454 0.85 -56.48 -9.36
C ALA A 454 1.83 -57.65 -9.57
N ILE A 455 2.23 -57.91 -10.83
CA ILE A 455 3.20 -58.94 -11.18
C ILE A 455 4.64 -58.41 -11.13
N SER A 456 5.62 -59.30 -10.99
CA SER A 456 7.05 -58.98 -11.04
C SER A 456 7.66 -59.31 -12.40
N TYR A 457 8.74 -58.59 -12.74
CA TYR A 457 9.51 -58.87 -13.95
C TYR A 457 10.13 -60.27 -13.91
N GLY A 458 9.84 -61.08 -14.93
CA GLY A 458 10.33 -62.45 -15.06
C GLY A 458 9.49 -63.51 -14.33
N ASP A 459 8.31 -63.16 -13.80
CA ASP A 459 7.40 -64.13 -13.20
C ASP A 459 6.99 -65.25 -14.17
N LYS A 460 6.94 -66.49 -13.67
CA LYS A 460 6.67 -67.66 -14.52
C LYS A 460 5.24 -67.61 -15.06
N GLY A 461 5.12 -67.31 -16.36
CA GLY A 461 3.84 -67.29 -17.06
C GLY A 461 3.30 -65.90 -17.36
N THR A 462 4.07 -64.84 -17.09
CA THR A 462 3.81 -63.49 -17.61
C THR A 462 4.59 -63.26 -18.91
N LEU A 463 4.39 -62.10 -19.54
CA LEU A 463 5.18 -61.70 -20.72
C LEU A 463 6.62 -61.35 -20.32
N MET A 464 7.55 -61.47 -21.27
CA MET A 464 8.94 -61.04 -21.09
C MET A 464 9.10 -59.57 -21.49
N TYR A 465 8.75 -58.65 -20.60
CA TYR A 465 8.86 -57.20 -20.81
C TYR A 465 10.33 -56.74 -21.00
N ASP A 466 10.62 -55.85 -21.97
CA ASP A 466 11.96 -55.25 -22.16
C ASP A 466 12.28 -54.19 -21.09
N ILE A 467 12.65 -54.66 -19.90
CA ILE A 467 13.04 -53.81 -18.75
C ILE A 467 14.27 -52.96 -18.99
N SER A 468 15.21 -53.47 -19.79
CA SER A 468 16.47 -52.80 -20.11
C SER A 468 16.30 -51.65 -21.09
N GLY A 469 15.16 -51.57 -21.80
CA GLY A 469 15.04 -50.72 -22.97
C GLY A 469 16.06 -51.08 -24.05
N SER A 470 16.38 -52.38 -24.16
CA SER A 470 17.36 -52.92 -25.09
C SER A 470 17.01 -52.65 -26.56
N ILE A 471 15.72 -52.39 -26.83
CA ILE A 471 15.22 -52.01 -28.15
C ILE A 471 14.58 -50.60 -28.10
N LYS A 472 13.60 -50.37 -27.23
CA LYS A 472 12.87 -49.09 -27.09
C LYS A 472 12.13 -49.06 -25.76
N ARG A 473 12.43 -48.12 -24.84
CA ARG A 473 11.65 -47.91 -23.61
C ARG A 473 11.45 -46.42 -23.35
N VAL A 474 10.18 -46.00 -23.29
CA VAL A 474 9.75 -44.63 -23.01
C VAL A 474 8.84 -44.65 -21.79
N ILE A 475 9.16 -43.85 -20.77
CA ILE A 475 8.22 -43.54 -19.69
C ILE A 475 7.30 -42.45 -20.21
N MET A 476 5.99 -42.70 -20.24
CA MET A 476 5.02 -41.77 -20.80
C MET A 476 4.56 -40.75 -19.75
N SER A 477 4.40 -39.51 -20.22
CA SER A 477 3.96 -38.32 -19.47
C SER A 477 2.57 -37.87 -19.92
#